data_AF-A0A832AQ28-F1
#
_entry.id   AF-A0A832AQ28-F1
#
_cell.length_a   1.000
_cell.length_b   1.000
_cell.length_c   1.000
_cell.angle_alpha   90.00
_cell.angle_beta   90.00
_cell.angle_gamma   90.00
#
_symmetry.space_group_name_H-M   'P 1'
#
loop_
_entity.id
_entity.type
_entity.pdbx_description
1 polymer ?
#
loop_
_entity_poly.entity_id
_entity_poly.type
_entity_poly.pdbx_seq_one_letter_code
_entity_poly.pdbx_strand_id
1 'polypeptide(L)'
;MIDYRSLQPDGDRYAIMISGHTLRLYSLDVVVDAPQNWNVVLPQHFSLGQPYPNPFNPIVIIPLSIPRKSEIEVSVYDILGRKLATVFEGMARSGEIELNWDASEYSSGIYFINAKSDEEVVTKKLILLK
;
A
#
# COMPACT_ATOMS: atom_id res chain seq x y z
N MET A 1 -20.35 -5.44 27.37
CA MET A 1 -19.57 -6.32 26.47
C MET A 1 -18.66 -5.39 25.69
N ILE A 2 -17.34 -5.44 25.92
CA ILE A 2 -16.38 -4.53 25.29
C ILE A 2 -15.77 -5.30 24.11
N ASP A 3 -15.93 -4.78 22.90
CA ASP A 3 -15.33 -5.36 21.68
C ASP A 3 -13.92 -4.76 21.53
N TYR A 4 -12.90 -5.61 21.68
CA TYR A 4 -11.49 -5.23 21.58
C TYR A 4 -11.00 -5.56 20.17
N ARG A 5 -11.37 -4.75 19.17
CA ARG A 5 -10.78 -4.87 17.82
C ARG A 5 -9.62 -3.90 17.64
N SER A 6 -8.45 -4.52 17.61
CA SER A 6 -7.10 -4.09 17.28
C SER A 6 -6.95 -2.88 16.37
N LEU A 7 -6.08 -1.95 16.78
CA LEU A 7 -5.26 -1.14 15.89
C LEU A 7 -3.82 -1.20 16.40
N GLN A 8 -2.88 -1.62 15.55
CA GLN A 8 -1.45 -1.37 15.74
C GLN A 8 -0.76 -1.28 14.38
N PRO A 9 0.14 -0.29 14.22
CA PRO A 9 1.55 -0.66 13.98
C PRO A 9 2.60 0.16 14.77
N ASP A 10 2.23 1.13 15.61
CA ASP A 10 3.19 2.10 16.20
C ASP A 10 3.33 2.02 17.74
N GLY A 11 3.25 0.81 18.33
CA GLY A 11 3.59 0.59 19.74
C GLY A 11 2.58 1.06 20.78
N ASP A 12 1.86 2.17 20.55
CA ASP A 12 0.90 2.69 21.54
C ASP A 12 -0.49 2.05 21.40
N ARG A 13 -0.96 1.42 22.48
CA ARG A 13 -2.30 0.84 22.56
C ARG A 13 -3.30 1.89 23.03
N TYR A 14 -4.20 2.30 22.14
CA TYR A 14 -5.31 3.16 22.50
C TYR A 14 -6.58 2.32 22.69
N ALA A 15 -7.26 2.49 23.81
CA ALA A 15 -8.59 1.94 24.03
C ALA A 15 -9.63 3.05 23.89
N ILE A 16 -10.64 2.83 23.05
CA ILE A 16 -11.79 3.73 22.93
C ILE A 16 -12.89 3.20 23.85
N MET A 17 -13.23 3.97 24.88
CA MET A 17 -14.40 3.71 25.73
C MET A 17 -15.51 4.69 25.38
N ILE A 18 -16.72 4.18 25.14
CA ILE A 18 -17.90 5.00 24.91
C ILE A 18 -18.75 4.95 26.19
N SER A 19 -18.97 6.11 26.82
CA SER A 19 -19.95 6.26 27.91
C SER A 19 -20.82 7.49 27.67
N GLY A 20 -22.14 7.29 27.65
CA GLY A 20 -23.13 8.34 27.47
C GLY A 20 -23.06 8.97 26.09
N HIS A 21 -22.26 10.04 25.93
CA HIS A 21 -22.15 10.86 24.72
C HIS A 21 -20.75 11.49 24.54
N THR A 22 -19.71 10.99 25.20
CA THR A 22 -18.36 11.59 25.15
C THR A 22 -17.31 10.55 24.80
N LEU A 23 -16.51 10.83 23.77
CA LEU A 23 -15.31 10.08 23.44
C LEU A 23 -14.15 10.61 24.30
N ARG A 24 -13.49 9.73 25.05
CA ARG A 24 -12.23 10.04 25.74
C ARG A 24 -11.15 9.08 25.26
N LEU A 25 -10.03 9.65 24.84
CA LEU A 25 -8.79 8.93 24.56
C LEU A 25 -8.05 8.73 25.89
N TYR A 26 -7.74 7.49 26.22
CA TYR A 26 -6.87 7.15 27.33
C TYR A 26 -5.57 6.56 26.76
N SER A 27 -4.41 7.09 27.18
CA SER A 27 -3.16 6.35 27.06
C SER A 27 -3.24 5.19 28.04
N LEU A 28 -3.31 3.97 27.53
CA LEU A 28 -3.31 2.78 28.37
C LEU A 28 -1.89 2.24 28.39
N ASP A 29 -1.19 2.44 29.51
CA ASP A 29 0.09 1.78 29.78
C ASP A 29 -0.18 0.30 30.07
N VAL A 30 -0.60 -0.46 29.05
CA VAL A 30 -0.56 -1.91 29.14
C VAL A 30 0.89 -2.30 28.97
N VAL A 31 1.57 -2.56 30.08
CA VAL A 31 2.79 -3.39 30.06
C VAL A 31 2.33 -4.80 29.74
N VAL A 32 2.15 -5.05 28.45
CA VAL A 32 2.07 -6.40 27.92
C VAL A 32 3.48 -6.93 28.07
N ASP A 33 3.65 -8.09 28.69
CA ASP A 33 4.88 -8.85 28.55
C ASP A 33 5.00 -9.22 27.06
N ALA A 34 5.62 -8.29 26.33
CA ALA A 34 5.89 -8.39 24.93
C ALA A 34 6.78 -9.62 24.73
N PRO A 35 6.40 -10.60 23.89
CA PRO A 35 7.41 -11.53 23.42
C PRO A 35 8.55 -10.69 22.85
N GLN A 36 9.76 -10.85 23.40
CA GLN A 36 10.91 -9.93 23.32
C GLN A 36 11.46 -9.68 21.90
N ASN A 37 10.75 -10.05 20.83
CA ASN A 37 11.28 -10.07 19.47
C ASN A 37 10.18 -9.85 18.42
N TRP A 38 9.57 -8.66 18.35
CA TRP A 38 8.94 -8.22 17.09
C TRP A 38 10.03 -7.71 16.16
N ASN A 39 10.70 -8.63 15.46
CA ASN A 39 11.54 -8.25 14.32
C ASN A 39 10.62 -7.78 13.20
N VAL A 40 10.34 -6.48 13.15
CA VAL A 40 9.69 -5.87 11.98
C VAL A 40 10.69 -5.94 10.84
N VAL A 41 10.49 -6.90 9.94
CA VAL A 41 11.30 -7.03 8.72
C VAL A 41 10.83 -5.97 7.74
N LEU A 42 11.60 -4.90 7.60
CA LEU A 42 11.37 -3.90 6.57
C LEU A 42 12.02 -4.34 5.26
N PRO A 43 11.42 -3.99 4.11
CA PRO A 43 12.06 -4.24 2.82
C PRO A 43 13.38 -3.47 2.74
N GLN A 44 14.39 -4.11 2.15
CA GLN A 44 15.72 -3.51 2.02
C GLN A 44 15.86 -2.67 0.75
N HIS A 45 14.98 -2.89 -0.23
CA HIS A 45 15.03 -2.27 -1.55
C HIS A 45 13.67 -1.75 -1.96
N PHE A 46 13.68 -0.68 -2.76
CA PHE A 46 12.48 -0.23 -3.44
C PHE A 46 12.18 -1.19 -4.58
N SER A 47 10.95 -1.70 -4.65
CA SER A 47 10.60 -2.65 -5.70
C SER A 47 9.13 -2.61 -6.08
N LEU A 48 8.89 -2.75 -7.37
CA LEU A 48 7.56 -3.01 -7.93
C LEU A 48 7.44 -4.53 -8.14
N GLY A 49 6.58 -5.15 -7.34
CA GLY A 49 6.29 -6.58 -7.42
C GLY A 49 5.65 -6.97 -8.75
N GLN A 50 5.45 -8.27 -8.95
CA GLN A 50 4.71 -8.73 -10.13
C GLN A 50 3.23 -8.38 -9.94
N PRO A 51 2.61 -7.62 -10.87
CA PRO A 51 1.19 -7.36 -10.77
C PRO A 51 0.40 -8.66 -10.91
N TYR A 52 -0.66 -8.84 -10.12
CA TYR A 52 -1.51 -10.03 -10.17
C TYR A 52 -3.01 -9.72 -10.05
N PRO A 53 -3.87 -10.46 -10.78
CA PRO A 53 -3.49 -11.37 -11.88
C PRO A 53 -2.83 -10.60 -13.04
N ASN A 54 -2.05 -11.26 -13.89
CA ASN A 54 -1.53 -10.66 -15.13
C ASN A 54 -1.32 -11.79 -16.16
N PRO A 55 -2.17 -11.92 -17.18
CA PRO A 55 -3.22 -10.96 -17.60
C PRO A 55 -4.38 -10.77 -16.58
N PHE A 56 -5.06 -9.62 -16.62
CA PHE A 56 -6.09 -9.22 -15.64
C PHE A 56 -7.42 -8.77 -16.29
N ASN A 57 -8.52 -8.74 -15.51
CA ASN A 57 -9.84 -8.26 -15.96
C ASN A 57 -10.71 -7.75 -14.78
N PRO A 58 -11.14 -6.48 -14.75
CA PRO A 58 -10.37 -5.29 -15.14
C PRO A 58 -9.51 -4.78 -13.98
N ILE A 59 -9.45 -5.50 -12.85
CA ILE A 59 -8.73 -5.11 -11.64
C ILE A 59 -7.42 -5.87 -11.54
N VAL A 60 -6.34 -5.16 -11.20
CA VAL A 60 -5.02 -5.74 -10.90
C VAL A 60 -4.47 -5.19 -9.58
N ILE A 61 -3.83 -6.05 -8.81
CA ILE A 61 -3.07 -5.72 -7.61
C ILE A 61 -1.61 -5.50 -7.99
N ILE A 62 -1.03 -4.44 -7.47
CA ILE A 62 0.33 -3.99 -7.75
C ILE A 62 1.08 -3.92 -6.42
N PRO A 63 1.89 -4.94 -6.08
CA PRO A 63 2.68 -4.93 -4.85
C PRO A 63 3.83 -3.92 -4.96
N LEU A 64 4.07 -3.17 -3.89
CA LEU A 64 5.14 -2.19 -3.80
C LEU A 64 5.87 -2.33 -2.47
N SER A 65 7.20 -2.47 -2.53
CA SER A 65 8.07 -2.49 -1.36
C SER A 65 8.82 -1.18 -1.24
N ILE A 66 8.79 -0.56 -0.07
CA ILE A 66 9.33 0.78 0.20
C ILE A 66 10.31 0.68 1.37
N PRO A 67 11.63 0.86 1.16
CA PRO A 67 12.61 0.62 2.21
C PRO A 67 12.66 1.72 3.26
N ARG A 68 12.31 2.94 2.88
CA ARG A 68 12.30 4.13 3.75
C ARG A 68 11.24 5.11 3.28
N LYS A 69 10.81 5.99 4.19
CA LYS A 69 9.86 7.05 3.87
C LYS A 69 10.37 7.88 2.69
N SER A 70 9.57 8.00 1.63
CA SER A 70 9.92 8.67 0.37
C SER A 70 8.68 9.21 -0.33
N GLU A 71 8.87 10.17 -1.23
CA GLU A 71 7.84 10.59 -2.18
C GLU A 71 7.80 9.59 -3.33
N ILE A 72 6.60 9.08 -3.64
CA ILE A 72 6.39 8.03 -4.64
C ILE A 72 5.29 8.45 -5.61
N GLU A 73 5.52 8.22 -6.89
CA GLU A 73 4.50 8.28 -7.93
C GLU A 73 4.37 6.90 -8.60
N VAL A 74 3.15 6.38 -8.67
CA VAL A 74 2.82 5.16 -9.41
C VAL A 74 1.83 5.51 -10.52
N SER A 75 2.26 5.36 -11.77
CA SER A 75 1.53 5.82 -12.96
C SER A 75 1.43 4.74 -14.02
N VAL A 76 0.31 4.72 -14.74
CA VAL A 76 0.03 3.79 -15.85
C VAL A 76 0.18 4.49 -17.19
N TYR A 77 0.79 3.79 -18.14
CA TYR A 77 1.04 4.25 -19.50
C TYR A 77 0.53 3.23 -20.52
N ASP A 78 0.15 3.71 -21.70
CA ASP A 78 -0.11 2.85 -22.86
C ASP A 78 1.18 2.48 -23.63
N ILE A 79 1.04 1.69 -24.70
CA ILE A 79 2.16 1.27 -25.55
C ILE A 79 2.88 2.42 -26.28
N LEU A 80 2.23 3.58 -26.39
CA LEU A 80 2.80 4.78 -27.02
C LEU A 80 3.51 5.67 -25.99
N GLY A 81 3.53 5.26 -24.71
CA GLY A 81 4.12 6.03 -23.62
C GLY A 81 3.24 7.18 -23.12
N ARG A 82 1.95 7.21 -23.48
CA ARG A 82 1.03 8.22 -22.95
C ARG A 82 0.61 7.83 -21.54
N LYS A 83 0.78 8.74 -20.57
CA LYS A 83 0.27 8.56 -19.21
C LYS A 83 -1.26 8.55 -19.23
N LEU A 84 -1.85 7.48 -18.73
CA LEU A 84 -3.30 7.27 -18.68
C LEU A 84 -3.87 7.53 -17.30
N ALA A 85 -3.17 7.12 -16.25
CA ALA A 85 -3.62 7.25 -14.87
C ALA A 85 -2.46 7.42 -13.90
N THR A 86 -2.74 8.08 -12.77
CA THR A 86 -1.92 8.01 -11.55
C THR A 86 -2.66 7.11 -10.57
N VAL A 87 -2.06 5.99 -10.17
CA VAL A 87 -2.61 5.03 -9.18
C VAL A 87 -2.31 5.49 -7.75
N PHE A 88 -1.13 6.07 -7.54
CA PHE A 88 -0.72 6.62 -6.25
C PHE A 88 0.25 7.79 -6.47
N GLU A 89 0.15 8.83 -5.65
CA GLU A 89 1.09 9.95 -5.65
C GLU A 89 1.17 10.54 -4.24
N GLY A 90 2.39 10.68 -3.72
CA GLY A 90 2.67 11.38 -2.47
C GLY A 90 3.64 10.64 -1.55
N MET A 91 3.68 11.08 -0.29
CA MET A 91 4.58 10.52 0.73
C MET A 91 4.08 9.16 1.23
N ALA A 92 4.93 8.14 1.13
CA ALA A 92 4.66 6.80 1.67
C ALA A 92 5.65 6.43 2.78
N ARG A 93 5.21 5.62 3.76
CA ARG A 93 6.07 5.07 4.83
C ARG A 93 6.82 3.83 4.33
N SER A 94 7.86 3.43 5.06
CA SER A 94 8.54 2.15 4.82
C SER A 94 7.60 0.97 5.08
N GLY A 95 7.69 -0.05 4.24
CA GLY A 95 6.88 -1.27 4.34
C GLY A 95 6.50 -1.83 2.98
N GLU A 96 5.67 -2.87 2.99
CA GLU A 96 5.04 -3.43 1.80
C GLU A 96 3.59 -2.98 1.75
N ILE A 97 3.16 -2.52 0.59
CA ILE A 97 1.77 -2.12 0.33
C ILE A 97 1.29 -2.72 -0.98
N GLU A 98 -0.03 -2.83 -1.11
CA GLU A 98 -0.69 -3.24 -2.35
C GLU A 98 -1.51 -2.08 -2.89
N LEU A 99 -1.27 -1.72 -4.15
CA LEU A 99 -2.08 -0.75 -4.89
C LEU A 99 -3.05 -1.49 -5.79
N ASN A 100 -4.27 -0.96 -5.92
CA ASN A 100 -5.27 -1.50 -6.83
C ASN A 100 -5.44 -0.55 -8.01
N TRP A 101 -5.43 -1.10 -9.23
CA TRP A 101 -5.82 -0.34 -10.42
C TRP A 101 -7.03 -1.01 -11.07
N ASP A 102 -8.13 -0.25 -11.16
CA ASP A 102 -9.32 -0.62 -11.92
C ASP A 102 -9.22 0.00 -13.32
N ALA A 103 -9.11 -0.87 -14.32
CA ALA A 103 -8.97 -0.49 -15.71
C ALA A 103 -10.28 -0.62 -16.52
N SER A 104 -11.44 -0.59 -15.87
CA SER A 104 -12.76 -0.78 -16.53
C SER A 104 -12.99 0.16 -17.72
N GLU A 105 -12.49 1.38 -17.66
CA GLU A 105 -12.64 2.41 -18.70
C GLU A 105 -11.64 2.27 -19.88
N TYR A 106 -10.71 1.31 -19.82
CA TYR A 106 -9.66 1.13 -20.84
C TYR A 106 -9.92 -0.11 -21.71
N SER A 107 -9.40 -0.14 -22.93
CA SER A 107 -9.56 -1.28 -23.85
C SER A 107 -8.58 -2.41 -23.54
N SER A 108 -8.89 -3.65 -23.93
CA SER A 108 -7.93 -4.76 -23.86
C SER A 108 -6.63 -4.41 -24.57
N GLY A 109 -5.49 -4.79 -24.00
CA GLY A 109 -4.19 -4.41 -24.55
C GLY A 109 -3.04 -4.49 -23.57
N ILE A 110 -1.89 -3.99 -24.01
CA ILE A 110 -0.67 -3.92 -23.22
C ILE A 110 -0.58 -2.53 -22.59
N TYR A 111 -0.24 -2.51 -21.30
CA TYR A 111 0.00 -1.30 -20.52
C TYR A 111 1.31 -1.44 -19.76
N PHE A 112 1.81 -0.32 -19.26
CA PHE A 112 3.00 -0.28 -18.42
C PHE A 112 2.68 0.46 -17.12
N ILE A 113 2.96 -0.16 -15.99
CA ILE A 113 2.92 0.47 -14.68
C ILE A 113 4.33 0.88 -14.30
N ASN A 114 4.50 2.14 -13.93
CA ASN A 114 5.76 2.74 -13.53
C ASN A 114 5.63 3.16 -12.06
N ALA A 115 6.54 2.70 -11.21
CA ALA A 115 6.69 3.17 -9.84
C ALA A 115 8.01 3.95 -9.74
N LYS A 116 7.91 5.20 -9.34
CA LYS A 116 9.03 6.13 -9.20
C LYS A 116 9.16 6.55 -7.75
N SER A 117 10.39 6.50 -7.24
CA SER A 117 10.83 7.15 -6.01
C SER A 117 11.85 8.26 -6.36
N ASP A 118 12.43 8.90 -5.35
CA ASP A 118 13.47 9.91 -5.52
C ASP A 118 14.73 9.38 -6.25
N GLU A 119 15.06 8.09 -6.06
CA GLU A 119 16.30 7.49 -6.56
C GLU A 119 16.09 6.51 -7.72
N GLU A 120 14.93 5.87 -7.78
CA GLU A 120 14.71 4.71 -8.64
C GLU A 120 13.38 4.78 -9.38
N VAL A 121 13.37 4.26 -10.60
CA VAL A 121 12.18 4.08 -11.43
C VAL A 121 12.11 2.62 -11.86
N VAL A 122 11.02 1.94 -11.51
CA VAL A 122 10.78 0.53 -11.85
C VAL A 122 9.52 0.43 -12.69
N THR A 123 9.59 -0.30 -13.81
CA THR A 123 8.45 -0.48 -14.73
C THR A 123 8.09 -1.96 -14.88
N LYS A 124 6.79 -2.27 -14.91
CA LYS A 124 6.26 -3.61 -15.22
C LYS A 124 5.22 -3.53 -16.33
N LYS A 125 5.16 -4.61 -17.13
CA LYS A 125 4.16 -4.78 -18.19
C LYS A 125 2.88 -5.37 -17.62
N LEU A 126 1.74 -4.84 -18.04
CA LEU A 126 0.39 -5.30 -17.73
C LEU A 126 -0.32 -5.75 -19.01
N ILE A 127 -1.16 -6.78 -18.92
CA ILE A 127 -1.98 -7.26 -20.04
C ILE A 127 -3.44 -7.26 -19.58
N LEU A 128 -4.23 -6.31 -20.07
CA LEU A 128 -5.67 -6.24 -19.79
C LEU A 128 -6.44 -7.12 -20.78
N LEU A 129 -7.27 -8.00 -20.23
CA LEU A 129 -8.27 -8.79 -20.96
C LEU A 129 -9.66 -8.26 -20.59
N LYS A 130 -10.52 -8.12 -21.60
CA LYS A 130 -11.96 -7.94 -21.44
C LYS A 130 -12.66 -9.15 -22.03
#